data_AF-A0A4P9XM27-F1
#
_entry.id   AF-A0A4P9XM27-F1
#
_cell.length_a   1.000
_cell.length_b   1.000
_cell.length_c   1.000
_cell.angle_alpha   90.00
_cell.angle_beta   90.00
_cell.angle_gamma   90.00
#
_symmetry.space_group_name_H-M   'P 1'
#
loop_
_entity.id
_entity.type
_entity.pdbx_description
1 polymer ?
#
loop_
_entity_poly.entity_id
_entity_poly.type
_entity_poly.pdbx_seq_one_letter_code
_entity_poly.pdbx_strand_id
1 'polypeptide(L)'
;MTFKTAPTKVARAVSQLLQAGILKTPPVWLRPMQRHPPGPSLVRAPSAFDTRGTLKVKRRKAVRPPAIVYPEDALRRRFYKDHPNELSRPRMLMERDGHNRRDWTRLCLDGEVPTGEHVVQYQLYLMSTGLSEQEAYVKATAEFYVVRAREDTERRIAEQEARHFGAVPIKSAIEVGLEKEETALERSREVLKLRNEM
;
A
#
# COMPACT_ATOMS: atom_id res chain seq x y z
N MET A 1 5.05 22.63 25.37
CA MET A 1 3.69 23.13 25.04
C MET A 1 2.96 23.42 26.34
N THR A 2 2.73 24.69 26.63
CA THR A 2 1.96 25.14 27.81
C THR A 2 0.49 24.71 27.65
N PHE A 3 -0.15 24.27 28.73
CA PHE A 3 -1.53 23.75 28.72
C PHE A 3 -2.54 24.87 28.41
N LYS A 4 -2.72 25.16 27.11
CA LYS A 4 -3.96 25.77 26.62
C LYS A 4 -5.12 24.81 26.95
N THR A 5 -6.31 25.35 27.24
CA THR A 5 -7.53 24.56 27.43
C THR A 5 -7.65 23.54 26.30
N ALA A 6 -7.79 22.25 26.64
CA ALA A 6 -7.90 21.19 25.63
C ALA A 6 -9.03 21.53 24.65
N PRO A 7 -8.85 21.39 23.32
CA PRO A 7 -9.87 21.72 22.33
C PRO A 7 -11.22 21.03 22.56
N THR A 8 -11.20 19.84 23.16
CA THR A 8 -12.40 19.08 23.54
C THR A 8 -13.21 19.73 24.67
N LYS A 9 -12.58 20.58 25.49
CA LYS A 9 -13.22 21.28 26.62
C LYS A 9 -13.76 22.66 26.24
N VAL A 10 -13.71 23.05 24.97
CA VAL A 10 -14.13 24.39 24.51
C VAL A 10 -15.62 24.64 24.77
N ALA A 11 -16.51 23.69 24.50
CA ALA A 11 -17.94 23.83 24.82
C ALA A 11 -18.19 24.05 26.32
N ARG A 12 -17.44 23.34 27.18
CA ARG A 12 -17.53 23.48 28.64
C ARG A 12 -17.01 24.84 29.10
N ALA A 13 -15.87 25.28 28.58
CA ALA A 13 -15.29 26.58 28.92
C ALA A 13 -16.21 27.74 28.49
N VAL A 14 -16.77 27.69 27.27
CA VAL A 14 -17.71 28.71 26.79
C VAL A 14 -19.03 28.69 27.56
N SER A 15 -19.55 27.51 27.91
CA SER A 15 -20.72 27.40 28.79
C SER A 15 -20.48 28.05 30.16
N GLN A 16 -19.28 27.89 30.72
CA GLN A 16 -18.90 28.54 31.98
C GLN A 16 -18.79 30.07 31.83
N LEU A 17 -18.23 30.56 30.72
CA LEU A 17 -18.15 32.00 30.43
C LEU A 17 -19.53 32.65 30.21
N LEU A 18 -20.48 31.93 29.62
CA LEU A 18 -21.87 32.35 29.48
C LEU A 18 -22.59 32.37 30.84
N GLN A 19 -22.40 31.33 31.66
CA GLN A 19 -22.94 31.26 33.03
C GLN A 19 -22.40 32.38 33.92
N ALA A 20 -21.12 32.73 33.78
CA ALA A 20 -20.47 33.82 34.50
C ALA A 20 -20.84 35.22 33.97
N GLY A 21 -21.63 35.32 32.89
CA GLY A 21 -22.02 36.59 32.27
C GLY A 21 -20.91 37.34 31.55
N ILE A 22 -19.73 36.72 31.37
CA ILE A 22 -18.58 37.32 30.64
C ILE A 22 -18.90 37.35 29.13
N LEU A 23 -19.48 36.26 28.63
CA LEU A 23 -20.06 36.21 27.29
C LEU A 23 -21.55 36.52 27.37
N LYS A 24 -22.00 37.51 26.59
CA LYS A 24 -23.41 37.94 26.57
C LYS A 24 -24.26 37.12 25.60
N THR A 25 -23.69 36.77 24.45
CA THR A 25 -24.39 36.04 23.39
C THR A 25 -23.80 34.65 23.22
N PRO A 26 -24.62 33.58 23.24
CA PRO A 26 -24.12 32.24 22.98
C PRO A 26 -23.67 32.12 21.52
N PRO A 27 -22.49 31.55 21.25
CA PRO A 27 -22.04 31.36 19.88
C PRO A 27 -22.88 30.27 19.18
N VAL A 28 -23.08 30.45 17.87
CA VAL A 28 -23.98 29.61 17.04
C VAL A 28 -23.61 28.12 17.09
N TRP A 29 -22.31 27.80 17.16
CA TRP A 29 -21.80 26.42 17.19
C TRP A 29 -21.98 25.71 18.54
N LEU A 30 -22.30 26.42 19.63
CA LEU A 30 -22.39 25.82 20.98
C LEU A 30 -23.51 24.77 21.08
N ARG A 31 -24.69 25.08 20.52
CA ARG A 31 -25.84 24.16 20.56
C ARG A 31 -25.58 22.85 19.79
N PRO A 32 -25.09 22.88 18.53
CA PRO A 32 -24.65 21.65 17.83
C PRO A 32 -23.59 20.85 18.61
N MET A 33 -22.61 21.53 19.21
CA MET A 33 -21.52 20.87 19.95
C MET A 33 -21.97 20.24 21.28
N GLN A 34 -23.02 20.78 21.92
CA GLN A 34 -23.66 20.16 23.09
C GLN A 34 -24.48 18.93 22.70
N ARG A 35 -25.11 18.93 21.52
CA ARG A 35 -25.86 17.77 20.99
C ARG A 35 -24.93 16.65 20.53
N HIS A 36 -23.77 17.00 19.98
CA HIS A 36 -22.75 16.06 19.50
C HIS A 36 -21.43 16.31 20.24
N PRO A 37 -21.30 15.84 21.50
CA PRO A 37 -20.10 16.08 22.28
C PRO A 37 -18.89 15.40 21.63
N PRO A 38 -17.69 16.02 21.67
CA PRO A 38 -16.48 15.40 21.16
C PRO A 38 -16.16 14.12 21.95
N GLY A 39 -15.59 13.12 21.27
CA GLY A 39 -15.16 11.87 21.90
C GLY A 39 -14.16 12.08 23.05
N PRO A 40 -14.05 11.13 23.99
CA PRO A 40 -13.13 11.23 25.12
C PRO A 40 -11.69 11.46 24.64
N SER A 41 -10.93 12.29 25.37
CA SER A 41 -9.54 12.55 24.99
C SER A 41 -8.73 11.26 25.05
N LEU A 42 -8.05 10.93 23.95
CA LEU A 42 -7.13 9.77 23.83
C LEU A 42 -5.91 9.84 24.78
N VAL A 43 -5.76 10.94 25.52
CA VAL A 43 -4.73 11.08 26.55
C VAL A 43 -5.07 10.15 27.72
N ARG A 44 -4.31 9.07 27.83
CA ARG A 44 -4.38 8.13 28.95
C ARG A 44 -4.22 8.90 30.26
N ALA A 45 -5.18 8.78 31.17
CA ALA A 45 -4.97 9.26 32.54
C ALA A 45 -3.70 8.58 33.10
N PRO A 46 -2.78 9.33 33.72
CA PRO A 46 -1.68 8.70 34.43
C PRO A 46 -2.27 7.76 35.47
N SER A 47 -1.81 6.52 35.52
CA SER A 47 -2.20 5.59 36.58
C SER A 47 -1.87 6.24 37.92
N ALA A 48 -2.87 6.38 38.81
CA ALA A 48 -2.65 6.83 40.18
C ALA A 48 -1.52 5.98 40.78
N PHE A 49 -0.38 6.60 41.08
CA PHE A 49 0.67 5.94 41.84
C PHE A 49 0.19 5.83 43.29
N ASP A 50 0.19 4.61 43.82
CA ASP A 50 0.07 4.39 45.26
C ASP A 50 1.36 4.89 45.92
N THR A 51 1.27 5.89 46.79
CA THR A 51 2.43 6.58 47.40
C THR A 51 3.08 5.78 48.54
N ARG A 52 2.75 4.50 48.71
CA ARG A 52 3.08 3.71 49.91
C ARG A 52 3.85 2.41 49.66
N GLY A 53 4.76 2.34 48.69
CA GLY A 53 5.58 1.14 48.51
C GLY A 53 6.90 1.33 47.79
N THR A 54 7.98 0.78 48.38
CA THR A 54 9.35 0.64 47.84
C THR A 54 9.43 -0.42 46.73
N LEU A 55 8.46 -0.46 45.82
CA LEU A 55 8.48 -1.38 44.69
C LEU A 55 9.33 -0.78 43.57
N LYS A 56 10.38 -1.51 43.15
CA LYS A 56 11.21 -1.16 42.00
C LYS A 56 10.29 -0.87 40.80
N VAL A 57 10.20 0.40 40.42
CA VAL A 57 9.36 0.86 39.30
C VAL A 57 9.94 0.28 38.01
N LYS A 58 9.47 -0.91 37.61
CA LYS A 58 9.69 -1.39 36.24
C LYS A 58 9.02 -0.36 35.34
N ARG A 59 9.83 0.45 34.64
CA ARG A 59 9.36 1.35 33.59
C ARG A 59 8.47 0.55 32.66
N ARG A 60 7.15 0.75 32.74
CA ARG A 60 6.21 0.11 31.82
C ARG A 60 6.59 0.61 30.43
N LYS A 61 6.94 -0.31 29.52
CA LYS A 61 7.16 0.04 28.11
C LYS A 61 5.93 0.80 27.64
N ALA A 62 6.13 1.92 26.93
CA ALA A 62 5.03 2.64 26.31
C ALA A 62 4.17 1.66 25.50
N VAL A 63 2.85 1.74 25.64
CA VAL A 63 1.93 0.91 24.86
C VAL A 63 2.10 1.31 23.40
N ARG A 64 2.71 0.43 22.61
CA ARG A 64 2.83 0.58 21.16
C ARG A 64 1.75 -0.28 20.51
N PRO A 65 1.10 0.18 19.44
CA PRO A 65 0.21 -0.68 18.66
C PRO A 65 1.01 -1.89 18.14
N PRO A 66 0.42 -3.10 18.11
CA PRO A 66 1.07 -4.26 17.54
C PRO A 66 1.25 -4.11 16.04
N ALA A 67 2.25 -4.79 15.47
CA ALA A 67 2.42 -4.86 14.03
C ALA A 67 1.31 -5.72 13.40
N ILE A 68 0.76 -5.25 12.28
CA ILE A 68 -0.23 -5.99 11.50
C ILE A 68 0.56 -6.93 10.58
N VAL A 69 0.37 -8.24 10.74
CA VAL A 69 1.05 -9.28 9.96
C VAL A 69 0.01 -10.23 9.44
N TYR A 70 0.08 -10.55 8.15
CA TYR A 70 -0.84 -11.47 7.51
C TYR A 70 -0.12 -12.75 7.05
N PRO A 71 -0.81 -13.90 6.95
CA PRO A 71 -0.20 -15.14 6.49
C PRO A 71 0.27 -15.04 5.03
N GLU A 72 -0.38 -14.23 4.19
CA GLU A 72 -0.01 -14.08 2.78
C GLU A 72 1.33 -13.34 2.60
N ASP A 73 1.80 -12.58 3.60
CA ASP A 73 3.07 -11.85 3.53
C ASP A 73 4.26 -12.80 3.35
N ALA A 74 4.19 -14.00 3.93
CA ALA A 74 5.21 -15.03 3.73
C ALA A 74 5.18 -15.57 2.29
N LEU A 75 3.98 -15.80 1.75
CA LEU A 75 3.76 -16.29 0.39
C LEU A 75 4.23 -15.26 -0.65
N ARG A 76 3.91 -13.97 -0.45
CA ARG A 76 4.39 -12.86 -1.30
C ARG A 76 5.92 -12.84 -1.36
N ARG A 77 6.59 -12.92 -0.21
CA ARG A 77 8.06 -12.93 -0.15
C ARG A 77 8.66 -14.10 -0.93
N ARG A 78 8.07 -15.29 -0.80
CA ARG A 78 8.50 -16.49 -1.54
C ARG A 78 8.30 -16.31 -3.05
N PHE A 79 7.10 -15.91 -3.47
CA PHE A 79 6.76 -15.75 -4.89
C PHE A 79 7.66 -14.75 -5.61
N TYR A 80 7.84 -13.54 -5.06
CA TYR A 80 8.67 -12.51 -5.72
C TYR A 80 10.17 -12.78 -5.61
N LYS A 81 10.60 -13.64 -4.68
CA LYS A 81 11.98 -14.13 -4.63
C LYS A 81 12.25 -15.07 -5.80
N ASP A 82 11.32 -15.96 -6.09
CA ASP A 82 11.42 -16.90 -7.21
C ASP A 82 11.22 -16.18 -8.56
N HIS A 83 10.41 -15.11 -8.59
CA HIS A 83 10.03 -14.35 -9.80
C HIS A 83 10.45 -12.87 -9.72
N PRO A 84 11.75 -12.55 -9.75
CA PRO A 84 12.22 -11.17 -9.64
C PRO A 84 11.70 -10.29 -10.78
N ASN A 85 11.54 -10.85 -11.99
CA ASN A 85 11.03 -10.12 -13.15
C ASN A 85 9.54 -9.76 -13.04
N GLU A 86 8.79 -10.36 -12.12
CA GLU A 86 7.41 -9.94 -11.91
C GLU A 86 7.33 -8.57 -11.20
N LEU A 87 8.41 -8.16 -10.50
CA LEU A 87 8.52 -6.83 -9.91
C LEU A 87 8.74 -5.72 -10.95
N SER A 88 9.23 -6.06 -12.16
CA SER A 88 9.40 -5.07 -13.23
C SER A 88 8.09 -4.77 -13.96
N ARG A 89 7.06 -5.60 -13.79
CA ARG A 89 5.72 -5.33 -14.33
C ARG A 89 5.06 -4.18 -13.56
N PRO A 90 4.65 -3.10 -14.22
CA PRO A 90 4.04 -1.95 -13.55
C PRO A 90 2.68 -2.33 -12.96
N ARG A 91 2.41 -1.85 -11.75
CA ARG A 91 1.14 -2.07 -11.02
C ARG A 91 0.54 -0.76 -10.52
N MET A 92 -0.76 -0.59 -10.74
CA MET A 92 -1.53 0.52 -10.17
C MET A 92 -1.89 0.20 -8.71
N LEU A 93 -1.50 1.09 -7.79
CA LEU A 93 -1.81 0.98 -6.36
C LEU A 93 -3.00 1.83 -5.93
N MET A 94 -3.49 2.71 -6.81
CA MET A 94 -4.67 3.52 -6.53
C MET A 94 -5.91 2.64 -6.54
N GLU A 95 -6.59 2.58 -5.40
CA GLU A 95 -7.89 1.90 -5.27
C GLU A 95 -8.98 2.75 -5.93
N ARG A 96 -9.91 2.09 -6.64
CA ARG A 96 -11.08 2.76 -7.23
C ARG A 96 -12.23 2.84 -6.24
N ASP A 97 -12.84 1.69 -5.94
CA ASP A 97 -14.08 1.61 -5.15
C ASP A 97 -13.89 0.93 -3.78
N GLY A 98 -12.65 0.57 -3.42
CA GLY A 98 -12.33 -0.16 -2.18
C GLY A 98 -12.89 -1.60 -2.12
N HIS A 99 -13.51 -2.07 -3.21
CA HIS A 99 -14.05 -3.42 -3.31
C HIS A 99 -12.99 -4.38 -3.84
N ASN A 100 -12.60 -5.33 -2.99
CA ASN A 100 -11.69 -6.41 -3.35
C ASN A 100 -12.47 -7.66 -3.76
N ARG A 101 -11.94 -8.37 -4.76
CA ARG A 101 -12.40 -9.69 -5.18
C ARG A 101 -12.37 -10.66 -3.99
N ARG A 102 -13.46 -11.38 -3.78
CA ARG A 102 -13.61 -12.40 -2.73
C ARG A 102 -13.56 -13.83 -3.25
N ASP A 103 -13.91 -14.01 -4.52
CA ASP A 103 -14.04 -15.34 -5.12
C ASP A 103 -12.71 -15.77 -5.75
N TRP A 104 -11.96 -16.61 -5.03
CA TRP A 104 -10.67 -17.13 -5.46
C TRP A 104 -10.75 -18.58 -5.95
N THR A 105 -11.89 -18.98 -6.51
CA THR A 105 -12.09 -20.34 -7.07
C THR A 105 -11.23 -20.63 -8.30
N ARG A 106 -10.86 -19.58 -9.04
CA ARG A 106 -9.99 -19.60 -10.22
C ARG A 106 -8.91 -18.54 -10.08
N LEU A 107 -7.77 -18.70 -10.75
CA LEU A 107 -6.71 -17.68 -10.72
C LEU A 107 -7.19 -16.32 -11.28
N CYS A 108 -7.83 -16.31 -12.45
CA CYS A 108 -8.34 -15.10 -13.11
C CYS A 108 -9.84 -15.19 -13.36
N LEU A 109 -10.55 -14.07 -13.19
CA LEU A 109 -11.88 -13.89 -13.75
C LEU A 109 -11.77 -13.35 -15.18
N ASP A 110 -12.87 -13.43 -15.92
CA ASP A 110 -12.91 -12.96 -17.30
C ASP A 110 -12.58 -11.46 -17.37
N GLY A 111 -11.55 -11.11 -18.14
CA GLY A 111 -11.08 -9.74 -18.32
C GLY A 111 -10.07 -9.23 -17.29
N GLU A 112 -9.72 -10.02 -16.27
CA GLU A 112 -8.63 -9.69 -15.33
C GLU A 112 -7.27 -10.17 -15.86
N VAL A 113 -6.25 -9.33 -15.71
CA VAL A 113 -4.86 -9.72 -15.98
C VAL A 113 -4.25 -10.29 -14.70
N PRO A 114 -3.73 -11.53 -14.69
CA PRO A 114 -3.12 -12.09 -13.51
C PRO A 114 -1.96 -11.23 -13.03
N THR A 115 -1.81 -11.18 -11.71
CA THR A 115 -0.69 -10.54 -11.02
C THR A 115 -0.14 -11.53 -10.00
N GLY A 116 1.08 -11.32 -9.51
CA GLY A 116 1.60 -12.11 -8.38
C GLY A 116 0.65 -12.18 -7.17
N GLU A 117 -0.15 -11.13 -6.92
CA GLU A 117 -1.17 -11.16 -5.86
C GLU A 117 -2.29 -12.16 -6.14
N HIS A 118 -2.70 -12.34 -7.40
CA HIS A 118 -3.70 -13.35 -7.76
C HIS A 118 -3.20 -14.75 -7.45
N VAL A 119 -1.91 -15.02 -7.71
CA VAL A 119 -1.25 -16.30 -7.40
C VAL A 119 -1.26 -16.55 -5.89
N VAL A 120 -0.90 -15.54 -5.10
CA VAL A 120 -0.86 -15.63 -3.64
C VAL A 120 -2.24 -15.87 -3.04
N GLN A 121 -3.26 -15.12 -3.49
CA GLN A 121 -4.63 -15.30 -2.99
C GLN A 121 -5.24 -16.62 -3.43
N TYR A 122 -4.97 -17.05 -4.67
CA TYR A 122 -5.39 -18.36 -5.15
C TYR A 122 -4.69 -19.50 -4.39
N GLN A 123 -3.39 -19.37 -4.11
CA GLN A 123 -2.67 -20.31 -3.26
C GLN A 123 -3.28 -20.38 -1.86
N LEU A 124 -3.57 -19.24 -1.23
CA LEU A 124 -4.21 -19.18 0.08
C LEU A 124 -5.59 -19.88 0.07
N TYR A 125 -6.37 -19.65 -0.98
CA TYR A 125 -7.64 -20.33 -1.19
C TYR A 125 -7.46 -21.85 -1.32
N LEU A 126 -6.52 -22.32 -2.12
CA LEU A 126 -6.21 -23.74 -2.27
C LEU A 126 -5.77 -24.37 -0.93
N MET A 127 -4.99 -23.65 -0.13
CA MET A 127 -4.63 -24.08 1.22
C MET A 127 -5.85 -24.18 2.13
N SER A 128 -6.80 -23.24 2.02
CA SER A 128 -8.07 -23.29 2.78
C SER A 128 -8.94 -24.48 2.38
N THR A 129 -8.82 -24.95 1.13
CA THR A 129 -9.50 -26.17 0.66
C THR A 129 -8.83 -27.47 1.11
N GLY A 130 -7.67 -27.40 1.78
CA GLY A 130 -6.99 -28.54 2.39
C GLY A 130 -5.73 -29.01 1.66
N LEU A 131 -5.25 -28.29 0.64
CA LEU A 131 -3.97 -28.60 -0.01
C LEU A 131 -2.77 -28.16 0.84
N SER A 132 -1.64 -28.85 0.70
CA SER A 132 -0.40 -28.40 1.32
C SER A 132 0.09 -27.10 0.68
N GLU A 133 0.88 -26.31 1.43
CA GLU A 133 1.42 -25.04 0.91
C GLU A 133 2.19 -25.22 -0.41
N GLN A 134 2.95 -26.30 -0.52
CA GLN A 134 3.78 -26.59 -1.70
C GLN A 134 2.93 -27.03 -2.89
N GLU A 135 1.96 -27.92 -2.71
CA GLU A 135 1.06 -28.36 -3.79
C GLU A 135 0.20 -27.21 -4.28
N ALA A 136 -0.33 -26.38 -3.36
CA ALA A 136 -1.06 -25.17 -3.69
C ALA A 136 -0.19 -24.19 -4.49
N TYR A 137 1.08 -24.03 -4.12
CA TYR A 137 2.03 -23.18 -4.84
C TYR A 137 2.29 -23.68 -6.26
N VAL A 138 2.59 -24.97 -6.43
CA VAL A 138 2.86 -25.58 -7.74
C VAL A 138 1.63 -25.45 -8.65
N LYS A 139 0.42 -25.69 -8.13
CA LYS A 139 -0.82 -25.53 -8.90
C LYS A 139 -1.05 -24.08 -9.32
N ALA A 140 -0.93 -23.13 -8.38
CA ALA A 140 -1.15 -21.72 -8.65
C ALA A 140 -0.13 -21.15 -9.65
N THR A 141 1.14 -21.54 -9.52
CA THR A 141 2.21 -21.12 -10.45
C THR A 141 2.06 -21.76 -11.82
N ALA A 142 1.66 -23.03 -11.92
CA ALA A 142 1.40 -23.67 -13.21
C ALA A 142 0.30 -22.95 -13.99
N GLU A 143 -0.83 -22.63 -13.35
CA GLU A 143 -1.90 -21.84 -13.97
C GLU A 143 -1.40 -20.44 -14.39
N PHE A 144 -0.59 -19.80 -13.54
CA PHE A 144 -0.01 -18.50 -13.86
C PHE A 144 0.93 -18.55 -15.06
N TYR A 145 1.77 -19.58 -15.18
CA TYR A 145 2.67 -19.75 -16.33
C TYR A 145 1.89 -19.95 -17.63
N VAL A 146 0.79 -20.70 -17.60
CA VAL A 146 -0.07 -20.89 -18.77
C VAL A 146 -0.61 -19.54 -19.25
N VAL A 147 -1.09 -18.69 -18.34
CA VAL A 147 -1.61 -17.37 -18.73
C VAL A 147 -0.49 -16.46 -19.25
N ARG A 148 0.69 -16.46 -18.62
CA ARG A 148 1.83 -15.66 -19.10
C ARG A 148 2.34 -16.13 -20.47
N ALA A 149 2.44 -17.43 -20.68
CA ALA A 149 2.82 -17.98 -21.98
C ALA A 149 1.82 -17.55 -23.05
N ARG A 150 0.53 -17.59 -22.73
CA ARG A 150 -0.55 -17.15 -23.63
C ARG A 150 -0.43 -15.66 -23.98
N GLU A 151 -0.23 -14.78 -23.00
CA GLU A 151 -0.04 -13.35 -23.25
C GLU A 151 1.15 -13.06 -24.17
N ASP A 152 2.27 -13.78 -23.96
CA ASP A 152 3.47 -13.62 -24.78
C ASP A 152 3.27 -14.13 -26.21
N THR A 153 2.55 -15.25 -26.39
CA THR A 153 2.23 -15.76 -27.73
C THR A 153 1.25 -14.83 -28.45
N GLU A 154 0.22 -14.35 -27.75
CA GLU A 154 -0.77 -13.42 -28.32
C GLU A 154 -0.10 -12.13 -28.79
N ARG A 155 0.82 -11.56 -27.99
CA ARG A 155 1.58 -10.37 -28.38
C ARG A 155 2.43 -10.61 -29.64
N ARG A 156 3.13 -11.75 -29.70
CA ARG A 156 3.99 -12.09 -30.85
C ARG A 156 3.19 -12.29 -32.12
N ILE A 157 2.07 -13.01 -32.03
CA ILE A 157 1.17 -13.25 -33.17
C ILE A 157 0.59 -11.93 -33.66
N ALA A 158 0.09 -11.08 -32.76
CA ALA A 158 -0.45 -9.77 -33.13
C ALA A 158 0.57 -8.88 -33.86
N GLU A 159 1.83 -8.90 -33.42
CA GLU A 159 2.90 -8.17 -34.11
C GLU A 159 3.19 -8.76 -35.50
N GLN A 160 3.24 -10.08 -35.63
CA GLN A 160 3.47 -10.75 -36.93
C GLN A 160 2.34 -10.48 -37.92
N GLU A 161 1.09 -10.58 -37.47
CA GLU A 161 -0.09 -10.30 -38.27
C GLU A 161 -0.10 -8.83 -38.71
N ALA A 162 0.15 -7.89 -37.81
CA ALA A 162 0.23 -6.47 -38.14
C ALA A 162 1.27 -6.21 -39.25
N ARG A 163 2.47 -6.79 -39.11
CA ARG A 163 3.52 -6.68 -40.15
C ARG A 163 3.12 -7.32 -41.47
N HIS A 164 2.45 -8.47 -41.42
CA HIS A 164 1.95 -9.16 -42.62
C HIS A 164 0.95 -8.29 -43.41
N PHE A 165 0.06 -7.57 -42.71
CA PHE A 165 -0.87 -6.63 -43.32
C PHE A 165 -0.25 -5.26 -43.67
N GLY A 166 1.07 -5.12 -43.58
CA GLY A 166 1.79 -3.91 -43.98
C GLY A 166 1.86 -2.81 -42.92
N ALA A 167 1.52 -3.09 -41.66
CA ALA A 167 1.76 -2.14 -40.58
C ALA A 167 3.26 -1.99 -40.30
N VAL A 168 3.75 -0.75 -40.34
CA VAL A 168 5.13 -0.41 -40.02
C VAL A 168 5.18 0.09 -38.57
N PRO A 169 5.92 -0.57 -37.66
CA PRO A 169 6.08 -0.09 -36.29
C PRO A 169 6.91 1.21 -36.27
N ILE A 170 6.52 2.17 -35.43
CA ILE A 170 7.16 3.51 -35.39
C ILE A 170 8.62 3.43 -34.92
N LYS A 171 8.85 2.82 -33.74
CA LYS A 171 10.18 2.50 -33.20
C LYS A 171 10.07 1.29 -32.29
N SER A 172 11.03 0.39 -32.34
CA SER A 172 11.08 -0.72 -31.39
C SER A 172 11.50 -0.22 -30.00
N ALA A 173 11.11 -0.95 -28.94
CA ALA A 173 11.57 -0.62 -27.59
C ALA A 173 13.11 -0.67 -27.47
N ILE A 174 13.76 -1.49 -28.29
CA ILE A 174 15.22 -1.62 -28.38
C ILE A 174 15.83 -0.34 -28.99
N GLU A 175 15.31 0.14 -30.11
CA GLU A 175 15.76 1.40 -30.73
C GLU A 175 15.62 2.58 -29.76
N VAL A 176 14.48 2.70 -29.08
CA VAL A 176 14.28 3.74 -28.06
C VAL A 176 15.27 3.61 -26.90
N GLY A 177 15.67 2.38 -26.54
CA GLY A 177 16.72 2.12 -25.55
C GLY A 177 18.08 2.60 -26.01
N LEU A 178 18.49 2.23 -27.22
CA LEU A 178 19.79 2.62 -27.82
C LEU A 178 19.92 4.14 -27.96
N GLU A 179 18.87 4.83 -28.39
CA GLU A 179 18.86 6.30 -28.47
C GLU A 179 19.11 6.94 -27.10
N LYS A 180 18.51 6.39 -26.03
CA LYS A 180 18.74 6.88 -24.66
C LYS A 180 20.16 6.59 -24.18
N GLU A 181 20.72 5.44 -24.52
CA GLU A 181 22.10 5.08 -24.18
C GLU A 181 23.10 6.00 -24.88
N GLU A 182 22.90 6.29 -26.16
CA GLU A 182 23.74 7.19 -26.94
C GLU A 182 23.74 8.60 -26.35
N THR A 183 22.57 9.17 -26.07
CA THR A 183 22.47 10.49 -25.43
C THR A 183 23.14 10.54 -24.05
N ALA A 184 23.12 9.43 -23.29
CA ALA A 184 23.80 9.36 -22.00
C ALA A 184 25.33 9.26 -22.15
N LEU A 185 25.82 8.52 -23.15
CA LEU A 185 27.25 8.40 -23.47
C LEU A 185 27.84 9.73 -23.93
N GLU A 186 27.11 10.48 -24.75
CA GLU A 186 27.52 11.83 -25.18
C GLU A 186 27.71 12.77 -23.98
N ARG A 187 26.70 12.83 -23.09
CA ARG A 187 26.79 13.59 -21.83
C ARG A 187 27.97 13.17 -20.98
N SER A 188 28.21 11.86 -20.86
CA SER A 188 29.34 11.34 -20.09
C SER A 188 30.70 11.75 -20.68
N ARG A 189 30.83 11.72 -22.01
CA ARG A 189 32.05 12.14 -22.73
C ARG A 189 32.35 13.62 -22.50
N GLU A 190 31.34 14.48 -22.52
CA GLU A 190 31.49 15.91 -22.23
C GLU A 190 32.04 16.14 -20.82
N VAL A 191 31.48 15.46 -19.82
CA VAL A 191 31.96 15.54 -18.42
C VAL A 191 33.41 15.07 -18.28
N LEU A 192 33.79 13.99 -18.98
CA LEU A 192 35.16 13.48 -18.96
C LEU A 192 36.15 14.43 -19.62
N LYS A 193 35.77 15.09 -20.71
CA LYS A 193 36.60 16.12 -21.36
C LYS A 193 36.87 17.28 -20.39
N LEU A 194 35.81 17.81 -19.75
CA LEU A 194 35.94 18.87 -18.75
C LEU A 194 36.81 18.46 -17.56
N ARG A 195 36.72 17.20 -17.11
CA ARG A 195 37.57 16.67 -16.04
C ARG A 195 39.05 16.61 -16.45
N ASN A 196 39.34 16.21 -17.68
CA ASN A 196 40.72 16.05 -18.17
C ASN A 196 41.39 17.39 -18.50
N GLU A 197 40.61 18.45 -18.67
CA GLU A 197 41.08 19.82 -18.92
C GLU A 197 41.35 20.61 -17.61
N MET A 198 40.91 20.11 -16.45
CA MET A 198 41.29 20.60 -15.11
C MET A 198 42.53 19.88 -14.58
#